data_AF-A0A944A1N5-F1
#
_entry.id   AF-A0A944A1N5-F1
#
_cell.length_a   1.000
_cell.length_b   1.000
_cell.length_c   1.000
_cell.angle_alpha   90.00
_cell.angle_beta   90.00
_cell.angle_gamma   90.00
#
_symmetry.space_group_name_H-M   'P 1'
#
loop_
_entity.id
_entity.type
_entity.pdbx_description
1 polymer ?
#
loop_
_entity_poly.entity_id
_entity_poly.type
_entity_poly.pdbx_seq_one_letter_code
_entity_poly.pdbx_strand_id
1 'polypeptide(L)'
;MKRFLCFLLLIIVFPTFVPQRAYCENSSEPEPYEKEEFPQWALDLRRFEIVSLGSIPFAMIGVTIGYGALEVHRGNMDSIPNPLNPSSLDESEQLKILGLTVCTGLAIGLVDFTVNQIIRHNQKKKLERINAAKQVNVVPISENTEPEEVENDIQPLEENEEDAN
;
A
#
# COMPACT_ATOMS: atom_id res chain seq x y z
N MET A 1 -1.98 -11.30 34.90
CA MET A 1 -1.70 -12.44 33.99
C MET A 1 -2.98 -13.14 33.51
N LYS A 2 -3.84 -13.65 34.39
CA LYS A 2 -5.06 -14.41 33.99
C LYS A 2 -6.00 -13.66 33.03
N ARG A 3 -6.21 -12.35 33.25
CA ARG A 3 -7.05 -11.51 32.37
C ARG A 3 -6.45 -11.31 30.97
N PHE A 4 -5.14 -11.10 30.89
CA PHE A 4 -4.42 -11.01 29.61
C PHE A 4 -4.44 -12.34 28.84
N LEU A 5 -4.28 -13.47 29.56
CA LEU A 5 -4.39 -14.80 28.98
C LEU A 5 -5.79 -15.06 28.40
N CYS A 6 -6.86 -14.67 29.10
CA CYS A 6 -8.23 -14.78 28.60
C CYS A 6 -8.46 -13.91 27.36
N PHE A 7 -7.93 -12.68 27.33
CA PHE A 7 -8.03 -11.80 26.16
C PHE A 7 -7.32 -12.38 24.94
N LEU A 8 -6.11 -12.91 25.13
CA LEU A 8 -5.33 -13.52 24.05
C LEU A 8 -6.00 -14.80 23.52
N LEU A 9 -6.57 -15.61 24.42
CA LEU A 9 -7.33 -16.80 24.05
C LEU A 9 -8.63 -16.44 23.29
N LEU A 10 -9.30 -15.34 23.67
CA LEU A 10 -10.47 -14.82 22.95
C LEU A 10 -10.12 -14.38 21.53
N ILE A 11 -8.99 -13.70 21.32
CA ILE A 11 -8.56 -13.25 19.98
C ILE A 11 -8.26 -14.43 19.05
N ILE A 12 -7.67 -15.50 19.57
CA ILE A 12 -7.36 -16.71 18.78
C ILE A 12 -8.62 -17.52 18.46
N VAL A 13 -9.57 -17.57 19.39
CA VAL A 13 -10.80 -18.37 19.25
C VAL A 13 -11.89 -17.62 18.47
N PHE A 14 -11.95 -16.30 18.53
CA PHE A 14 -12.93 -15.47 17.81
C PHE A 14 -13.03 -15.73 16.29
N PRO A 15 -11.94 -15.87 15.52
CA PRO A 15 -12.03 -16.16 14.08
C PRO A 15 -12.61 -17.54 13.78
N THR A 16 -12.61 -18.49 14.72
CA THR A 16 -13.24 -19.82 14.54
C THR A 16 -14.77 -19.79 14.65
N PHE A 17 -15.33 -18.74 15.27
CA PHE A 17 -16.77 -18.56 15.43
C PHE A 17 -17.41 -17.71 14.33
N VAL A 18 -16.60 -17.09 13.46
CA VAL A 18 -17.11 -16.46 12.24
C VAL A 18 -17.60 -17.60 11.34
N PRO A 19 -18.88 -17.65 10.94
CA PRO A 19 -19.37 -18.70 10.07
C PRO A 19 -18.60 -18.62 8.75
N GLN A 20 -17.67 -19.55 8.57
CA GLN A 20 -16.96 -19.75 7.33
C GLN A 20 -18.03 -20.17 6.33
N ARG A 21 -18.50 -19.22 5.52
CA ARG A 21 -19.43 -19.48 4.42
C ARG A 21 -18.67 -20.35 3.43
N ALA A 22 -18.72 -21.66 3.63
CA ALA A 22 -18.31 -22.61 2.62
C ALA A 22 -19.28 -22.44 1.44
N TYR A 23 -18.80 -21.80 0.38
CA TYR A 23 -19.45 -21.87 -0.92
C TYR A 23 -19.33 -23.32 -1.38
N CYS A 24 -20.36 -24.13 -1.11
CA CYS A 24 -20.53 -25.42 -1.75
C CYS A 24 -21.13 -25.18 -3.13
N GLU A 25 -20.28 -24.81 -4.09
CA GLU A 25 -20.58 -24.87 -5.52
C GLU A 25 -20.40 -26.34 -5.97
N ASN A 26 -21.40 -26.91 -6.63
CA ASN A 26 -21.39 -28.31 -7.09
C ASN A 26 -20.58 -28.46 -8.40
N SER A 27 -19.29 -28.09 -8.38
CA SER A 27 -18.37 -28.24 -9.51
C SER A 27 -17.03 -28.75 -8.99
N SER A 28 -16.52 -29.85 -9.57
CA SER A 28 -15.23 -30.44 -9.18
C SER A 28 -14.03 -29.69 -9.76
N GLU A 29 -14.26 -28.65 -10.56
CA GLU A 29 -13.20 -27.81 -11.11
C GLU A 29 -13.12 -26.48 -10.37
N PRO A 30 -11.92 -26.05 -9.95
CA PRO A 30 -11.75 -24.74 -9.35
C PRO A 30 -12.03 -23.67 -10.40
N GLU A 31 -13.07 -22.86 -10.17
CA GLU A 31 -13.38 -21.72 -11.02
C GLU A 31 -12.31 -20.63 -10.87
N PRO A 32 -11.93 -19.93 -11.95
CA PRO A 32 -11.04 -18.79 -11.88
C PRO A 32 -11.64 -17.67 -11.02
N TYR A 33 -10.81 -17.07 -10.15
CA TYR A 33 -11.25 -15.98 -9.27
C TYR A 33 -11.90 -14.82 -10.04
N GLU A 34 -13.09 -14.41 -9.58
CA GLU A 34 -13.76 -13.23 -10.12
C GLU A 34 -13.16 -11.95 -9.51
N LYS A 35 -13.24 -10.84 -10.27
CA LYS A 35 -12.68 -9.55 -9.81
C LYS A 35 -13.40 -9.00 -8.58
N GLU A 36 -14.68 -9.32 -8.43
CA GLU A 36 -15.54 -8.87 -7.35
C GLU A 36 -15.64 -9.86 -6.16
N GLU A 37 -14.94 -10.99 -6.21
CA GLU A 37 -15.07 -12.06 -5.21
C GLU A 37 -14.54 -11.65 -3.82
N PHE A 38 -13.49 -10.82 -3.78
CA PHE A 38 -12.91 -10.35 -2.53
C PHE A 38 -13.11 -8.86 -2.34
N PRO A 39 -13.65 -8.43 -1.19
CA PRO A 39 -13.74 -7.02 -0.89
C PRO A 39 -12.32 -6.45 -0.75
N GLN A 40 -12.15 -5.23 -1.21
CA GLN A 40 -10.84 -4.61 -1.33
C GLN A 40 -10.08 -4.49 0.01
N TRP A 41 -10.79 -4.32 1.12
CA TRP A 41 -10.18 -4.30 2.46
C TRP A 41 -9.53 -5.65 2.83
N ALA A 42 -10.07 -6.77 2.35
CA ALA A 42 -9.52 -8.10 2.60
C ALA A 42 -8.23 -8.31 1.79
N LEU A 43 -8.18 -7.78 0.57
CA LEU A 43 -6.96 -7.76 -0.25
C LEU A 43 -5.88 -6.88 0.41
N ASP A 44 -6.26 -5.73 0.96
CA ASP A 44 -5.33 -4.85 1.67
C ASP A 44 -4.82 -5.48 2.97
N LEU A 45 -5.69 -6.15 3.73
CA LEU A 45 -5.30 -6.89 4.95
C LEU A 45 -4.34 -8.04 4.62
N ARG A 46 -4.63 -8.81 3.57
CA ARG A 46 -3.72 -9.86 3.08
C ARG A 46 -2.34 -9.31 2.76
N ARG A 47 -2.26 -8.19 2.05
CA ARG A 47 -0.98 -7.56 1.71
C ARG A 47 -0.26 -7.05 2.96
N PHE A 48 -0.99 -6.45 3.90
CA PHE A 48 -0.43 -6.01 5.18
C PHE A 48 0.18 -7.19 5.97
N GLU A 49 -0.51 -8.32 6.05
CA GLU A 49 -0.02 -9.54 6.71
C GLU A 49 1.26 -10.07 6.05
N ILE A 50 1.25 -10.21 4.72
CA ILE A 50 2.40 -10.70 3.95
C ILE A 50 3.62 -9.80 4.17
N VAL A 51 3.44 -8.48 4.11
CA VAL A 51 4.55 -7.53 4.27
C VAL A 51 5.03 -7.48 5.73
N SER A 52 4.12 -7.38 6.69
CA SER A 52 4.48 -7.27 8.11
C SER A 52 5.13 -8.54 8.62
N LEU A 53 4.46 -9.70 8.50
CA LEU A 53 4.98 -10.98 8.98
C LEU A 53 6.13 -11.50 8.12
N GLY A 54 6.07 -11.29 6.80
CA GLY A 54 7.15 -11.69 5.89
C GLY A 54 8.44 -10.90 6.08
N SER A 55 8.36 -9.68 6.66
CA SER A 55 9.55 -8.87 6.95
C SER A 55 10.27 -9.26 8.25
N ILE A 56 9.62 -10.00 9.16
CA ILE A 56 10.17 -10.38 10.47
C ILE A 56 11.56 -11.02 10.41
N PRO A 57 11.86 -12.04 9.57
CA PRO A 57 13.18 -12.67 9.55
C PRO A 57 14.29 -11.69 9.16
N PHE A 58 14.01 -10.74 8.27
CA PHE A 58 14.97 -9.72 7.84
C PHE A 58 15.10 -8.59 8.87
N ALA A 59 13.97 -8.17 9.44
CA ALA A 59 13.93 -7.18 10.50
C ALA A 59 14.73 -7.66 11.72
N MET A 60 14.64 -8.95 12.07
CA MET A 60 15.34 -9.52 13.22
C MET A 60 16.86 -9.39 13.10
N ILE A 61 17.40 -9.69 11.91
CA ILE A 61 18.85 -9.56 11.65
C ILE A 61 19.26 -8.09 11.79
N GLY A 62 18.54 -7.18 11.14
CA GLY A 62 18.84 -5.75 11.20
C GLY A 62 18.72 -5.16 12.60
N VAL A 63 17.69 -5.56 13.34
CA VAL A 63 17.46 -5.15 14.72
C VAL A 63 18.55 -5.68 15.64
N THR A 64 19.00 -6.92 15.49
CA THR A 64 20.05 -7.50 16.32
C THR A 64 21.39 -6.78 16.11
N ILE A 65 21.75 -6.52 14.85
CA ILE A 65 22.97 -5.77 14.51
C ILE A 65 22.87 -4.33 15.01
N GLY A 66 21.72 -3.66 14.78
CA GLY A 66 21.48 -2.29 15.23
C GLY A 66 21.49 -2.15 16.75
N TYR A 67 20.90 -3.10 17.47
CA TYR A 67 20.94 -3.17 18.93
C TYR A 67 22.37 -3.33 19.44
N GLY A 68 23.14 -4.25 18.84
CA GLY A 68 24.57 -4.40 19.17
C GLY A 68 25.39 -3.14 18.91
N ALA A 69 25.14 -2.45 17.79
CA ALA A 69 25.81 -1.18 17.48
C ALA A 69 25.47 -0.08 18.51
N LEU A 70 24.23 -0.03 19.00
CA LEU A 70 23.82 0.91 20.04
C LEU A 70 24.48 0.60 21.39
N GLU A 71 24.64 -0.67 21.75
CA GLU A 71 25.33 -1.08 22.98
C GLU A 71 26.84 -0.79 22.92
N VAL A 72 27.48 -1.04 21.78
CA VAL A 72 28.87 -0.64 21.53
C VAL A 72 29.05 0.88 21.68
N HIS A 73 28.13 1.67 21.13
CA HIS A 73 28.16 3.13 21.28
C HIS A 73 27.99 3.58 22.75
N ARG A 74 27.25 2.82 23.56
CA ARG A 74 27.09 3.05 25.00
C ARG A 74 28.27 2.58 25.85
N GLY A 75 29.31 2.00 25.22
CA GLY A 75 30.53 1.54 25.89
C GLY A 75 30.54 0.04 26.25
N ASN A 76 29.51 -0.72 25.89
CA ASN A 76 29.44 -2.16 26.10
C ASN A 76 30.06 -2.89 24.89
N MET A 77 31.36 -3.16 24.96
CA MET A 77 32.15 -3.74 23.85
C MET A 77 32.03 -5.27 23.71
N ASP A 78 31.48 -5.95 24.71
CA ASP A 78 31.36 -7.42 24.74
C ASP A 78 30.13 -7.96 23.97
N SER A 79 29.32 -7.11 23.32
CA SER A 79 27.95 -7.46 22.94
C SER A 79 27.54 -7.08 21.52
N ILE A 80 28.35 -7.38 20.48
CA ILE A 80 27.79 -7.49 19.12
C ILE A 80 27.18 -8.90 19.00
N PRO A 81 25.86 -9.07 19.09
CA PRO A 81 25.27 -10.40 19.11
C PRO A 81 25.28 -10.99 17.71
N ASN A 82 25.45 -12.32 17.62
CA ASN A 82 25.31 -13.01 16.35
C ASN A 82 23.81 -13.16 16.01
N PRO A 83 23.30 -12.51 14.95
CA PRO A 83 21.87 -12.58 14.58
C PRO A 83 21.41 -13.98 14.18
N LEU A 84 22.34 -14.89 13.87
CA LEU A 84 22.04 -16.27 13.47
C LEU A 84 22.16 -17.27 14.62
N ASN A 85 22.64 -16.83 15.80
CA ASN A 85 22.78 -17.69 16.96
C ASN A 85 22.04 -17.07 18.16
N PRO A 86 20.74 -17.41 18.36
CA PRO A 86 19.94 -16.82 19.43
C PRO A 86 20.47 -17.19 20.82
N SER A 87 21.16 -18.33 20.96
CA SER A 87 21.69 -18.83 22.23
C SER A 87 22.83 -18.00 22.83
N SER A 88 23.39 -17.01 22.10
CA SER A 88 24.45 -16.15 22.64
C SER A 88 23.94 -14.98 23.48
N LEU A 89 22.63 -14.79 23.58
CA LEU A 89 21.99 -13.65 24.26
C LEU A 89 21.25 -14.08 25.52
N ASP A 90 21.21 -13.20 26.52
CA ASP A 90 20.38 -13.38 27.70
C ASP A 90 18.87 -13.36 27.35
N GLU A 91 18.04 -14.07 28.10
CA GLU A 91 16.59 -14.15 27.85
C GLU A 91 15.94 -12.76 27.84
N SER A 92 16.41 -11.85 28.69
CA SER A 92 15.87 -10.50 28.77
C SER A 92 16.22 -9.65 27.54
N GLU A 93 17.36 -9.90 26.92
CA GLU A 93 17.81 -9.20 25.71
C GLU A 93 17.14 -9.76 24.46
N GLN A 94 16.97 -11.09 24.40
CA GLN A 94 16.21 -11.75 23.35
C GLN A 94 14.78 -11.21 23.28
N LEU A 95 14.13 -11.02 24.44
CA LEU A 95 12.77 -10.47 24.47
C LEU A 95 12.70 -9.02 23.95
N LYS A 96 13.72 -8.19 24.24
CA LYS A 96 13.80 -6.82 23.72
C LYS A 96 13.99 -6.81 22.20
N ILE A 97 14.91 -7.64 21.70
CA ILE A 97 15.18 -7.76 20.26
C ILE A 97 13.93 -8.28 19.53
N LEU A 98 13.25 -9.28 20.08
CA LEU A 98 12.00 -9.81 19.53
C LEU A 98 10.90 -8.74 19.51
N GLY A 99 10.71 -8.02 20.62
CA GLY A 99 9.73 -6.95 20.71
C GLY A 99 10.00 -5.84 19.69
N LEU A 100 11.26 -5.40 19.57
CA LEU A 100 11.67 -4.40 18.59
C LEU A 100 11.45 -4.90 17.15
N THR A 101 11.77 -6.17 16.88
CA THR A 101 11.54 -6.81 15.57
C THR A 101 10.07 -6.80 15.17
N VAL A 102 9.17 -7.21 16.08
CA VAL A 102 7.73 -7.20 15.82
C VAL A 102 7.23 -5.77 15.55
N CYS A 103 7.68 -4.80 16.35
CA CYS A 103 7.37 -3.40 16.13
C CYS A 103 7.86 -2.90 14.76
N THR A 104 9.09 -3.24 14.37
CA THR A 104 9.66 -2.87 13.07
C THR A 104 8.88 -3.50 11.91
N GLY A 105 8.52 -4.79 12.00
CA GLY A 105 7.72 -5.47 10.97
C GLY A 105 6.33 -4.84 10.79
N LEU A 106 5.66 -4.51 11.90
CA LEU A 106 4.38 -3.78 11.86
C LEU A 106 4.53 -2.38 11.24
N ALA A 107 5.62 -1.67 11.56
CA ALA A 107 5.89 -0.35 10.97
C ALA A 107 6.09 -0.44 9.45
N ILE A 108 6.85 -1.44 8.97
CA ILE A 108 7.04 -1.69 7.54
C ILE A 108 5.70 -1.99 6.86
N GLY A 109 4.88 -2.86 7.46
CA GLY A 109 3.54 -3.17 6.96
C GLY A 109 2.62 -1.94 6.88
N LEU A 110 2.65 -1.07 7.90
CA LEU A 110 1.85 0.17 7.93
C LEU A 110 2.28 1.16 6.85
N VAL A 111 3.59 1.27 6.60
CA VAL A 111 4.13 2.12 5.52
C VAL A 111 3.66 1.61 4.16
N ASP A 112 3.76 0.30 3.89
CA ASP A 112 3.26 -0.29 2.64
C ASP A 112 1.74 -0.09 2.48
N PHE A 113 0.96 -0.31 3.54
CA PHE A 113 -0.48 -0.08 3.54
C PHE A 113 -0.82 1.38 3.19
N THR A 114 -0.14 2.34 3.82
CA THR A 114 -0.38 3.77 3.60
C THR A 114 -0.02 4.18 2.17
N VAL A 115 1.14 3.75 1.67
CA VAL A 115 1.57 4.04 0.30
C VAL A 115 0.58 3.46 -0.70
N ASN A 116 0.16 2.21 -0.52
CA ASN A 116 -0.82 1.55 -1.39
C ASN A 116 -2.17 2.30 -1.38
N GLN A 117 -2.61 2.77 -0.22
CA GLN A 117 -3.84 3.54 -0.10
C GLN A 117 -3.76 4.88 -0.85
N ILE A 118 -2.62 5.58 -0.77
CA ILE A 118 -2.39 6.85 -1.49
C ILE A 118 -2.38 6.64 -3.01
N ILE A 119 -1.64 5.63 -3.48
CA ILE A 119 -1.55 5.31 -4.92
C ILE A 119 -2.95 5.01 -5.47
N ARG A 120 -3.72 4.18 -4.77
CA ARG A 120 -5.08 3.81 -5.19
C ARG A 120 -6.04 5.00 -5.18
N HIS A 121 -5.93 5.89 -4.21
CA HIS A 121 -6.70 7.14 -4.20
C HIS A 121 -6.41 8.02 -5.42
N ASN A 122 -5.13 8.15 -5.79
CA ASN A 122 -4.71 8.92 -6.95
C ASN A 122 -5.15 8.26 -8.27
N GLN A 123 -5.07 6.93 -8.36
CA GLN A 123 -5.54 6.17 -9.52
C GLN A 123 -7.05 6.32 -9.71
N LYS A 124 -7.84 6.27 -8.63
CA LYS A 124 -9.30 6.47 -8.69
C LYS A 124 -9.64 7.87 -9.24
N LYS A 125 -9.00 8.92 -8.72
CA LYS A 125 -9.18 10.30 -9.23
C LYS A 125 -8.77 10.45 -10.70
N LYS A 126 -7.68 9.79 -11.10
CA LYS A 126 -7.23 9.81 -12.50
C LYS A 126 -8.24 9.11 -13.42
N LEU A 127 -8.79 7.98 -12.98
CA LEU A 127 -9.81 7.24 -13.74
C LEU A 127 -11.10 8.06 -13.87
N GLU A 128 -11.55 8.71 -12.79
CA GLU A 128 -12.71 9.62 -12.81
C GLU A 128 -12.52 10.76 -13.81
N ARG A 129 -11.34 11.39 -13.84
CA ARG A 129 -11.01 12.44 -14.83
C ARG A 129 -11.01 11.94 -16.27
N ILE A 130 -10.45 10.75 -16.52
CA ILE A 130 -10.42 10.14 -17.86
C ILE A 130 -11.85 9.78 -18.31
N ASN A 131 -12.67 9.24 -17.41
CA ASN A 131 -14.06 8.89 -17.72
C ASN A 131 -14.91 10.15 -17.98
N ALA A 132 -14.73 11.21 -17.19
CA ALA A 132 -15.38 12.49 -17.42
C ALA A 132 -14.95 13.12 -18.77
N ALA A 133 -13.68 13.01 -19.14
CA ALA A 133 -13.19 13.47 -20.44
C ALA A 133 -13.66 12.60 -21.62
N LYS A 134 -13.88 11.29 -21.41
CA LYS A 134 -14.45 10.39 -22.42
C LYS A 134 -15.95 10.57 -22.65
N GLN A 135 -16.67 11.17 -21.70
CA GLN A 135 -18.10 11.52 -21.85
C GLN A 135 -18.35 12.79 -22.68
N VAL A 136 -17.33 13.37 -23.32
CA VAL A 136 -17.53 14.42 -24.33
C VAL A 136 -18.33 13.83 -25.50
N ASN A 137 -19.61 14.20 -25.56
CA ASN A 137 -20.54 13.80 -26.60
C ASN A 137 -20.02 14.29 -27.96
N VAL A 138 -19.58 13.35 -28.79
CA VAL A 138 -19.25 13.64 -30.19
C VAL A 138 -20.58 13.92 -30.88
N VAL A 139 -20.90 15.20 -31.08
CA VAL A 139 -21.99 15.59 -31.98
C VAL A 139 -21.48 15.31 -33.40
N PRO A 140 -22.06 14.34 -34.13
CA PRO A 140 -21.71 14.19 -35.53
C PRO A 140 -22.11 15.47 -36.26
N ILE A 141 -21.15 16.11 -36.93
CA ILE A 141 -21.46 17.18 -37.88
C ILE A 141 -22.23 16.49 -39.01
N SER A 142 -23.52 16.78 -39.12
CA SER A 142 -24.32 16.32 -40.25
C SER A 142 -23.79 16.95 -41.53
N GLU A 143 -23.41 16.11 -42.49
CA GLU A 143 -22.92 16.43 -43.83
C GLU A 143 -24.03 17.07 -44.70
N ASN A 144 -24.58 18.23 -44.31
CA ASN A 144 -25.53 19.01 -45.13
C ASN A 144 -25.63 20.47 -44.66
N THR A 145 -24.51 21.15 -44.54
CA THR A 145 -24.51 22.62 -44.68
C THR A 145 -23.57 22.94 -45.84
N GLU A 146 -24.16 23.38 -46.94
CA GLU A 146 -23.44 23.94 -48.09
C GLU A 146 -22.42 24.97 -47.60
N PRO A 147 -21.23 25.05 -48.22
CA PRO A 147 -20.21 25.99 -47.79
C PRO A 147 -20.70 27.42 -48.05
N GLU A 148 -21.14 28.11 -47.01
CA GLU A 148 -21.18 29.57 -47.04
C GLU A 148 -19.73 30.06 -47.15
N GLU A 149 -19.45 30.81 -48.21
CA GLU A 149 -18.18 31.49 -48.43
C GLU A 149 -17.84 32.34 -47.21
N VAL A 150 -16.87 31.89 -46.42
CA VAL A 150 -16.28 32.72 -45.36
C VAL A 150 -15.42 33.76 -46.05
N GLU A 151 -15.98 34.95 -46.25
CA GLU A 151 -15.28 36.17 -46.65
C GLU A 151 -14.16 36.45 -45.63
N ASN A 152 -12.91 36.26 -46.07
CA ASN A 152 -11.73 36.50 -45.24
C ASN A 152 -11.51 38.00 -45.09
N ASP A 153 -12.08 38.61 -44.06
CA ASP A 153 -11.77 39.98 -43.67
C ASP A 153 -10.50 39.98 -42.78
N ILE A 154 -9.35 39.84 -43.43
CA ILE A 154 -8.04 40.01 -42.78
C ILE A 154 -7.80 41.51 -42.63
N GLN A 155 -8.07 42.06 -41.46
CA GLN A 155 -7.62 43.40 -41.09
C GLN A 155 -6.09 43.38 -40.92
N PRO A 156 -5.33 44.24 -41.63
CA PRO A 156 -3.88 44.34 -41.41
C PRO A 156 -3.60 44.86 -40.01
N LEU A 157 -2.66 44.20 -39.32
CA LEU A 157 -2.11 44.69 -38.05
C LEU A 157 -1.39 46.01 -38.31
N GLU A 158 -1.84 47.07 -37.63
CA GLU A 158 -1.20 48.39 -37.62
C GLU A 158 0.20 48.25 -36.99
N GLU A 159 1.22 48.38 -37.82
CA GLU A 159 2.63 48.46 -37.45
C GLU A 159 2.88 49.84 -36.85
N ASN A 160 2.93 49.92 -35.51
CA ASN A 160 3.38 51.13 -34.82
C ASN A 160 4.92 51.15 -34.84
N GLU A 161 5.47 51.71 -35.91
CA GLU A 161 6.77 52.36 -35.90
C GLU A 161 6.69 53.73 -35.18
N GLU A 162 7.82 54.13 -34.63
CA GLU A 162 8.16 55.44 -34.03
C GLU A 162 7.82 55.60 -32.53
N ASP A 163 8.85 55.51 -31.69
CA ASP A 163 9.53 56.74 -31.29
C ASP A 163 10.89 56.45 -30.61
N ALA A 164 11.95 56.84 -31.32
CA ALA A 164 13.24 57.19 -30.73
C ALA A 164 13.27 58.72 -30.60
N ASN A 165 13.40 59.21 -29.36
CA ASN A 165 14.13 60.43 -29.00
C ASN A 165 14.44 60.45 -27.50
#